data_AF-L1L5Y1-F1
#
_entry.id   AF-L1L5Y1-F1
#
_cell.length_a   1.000
_cell.length_b   1.000
_cell.length_c   1.000
_cell.angle_alpha   90.00
_cell.angle_beta   90.00
_cell.angle_gamma   90.00
#
_symmetry.space_group_name_H-M   'P 1'
#
loop_
_entity.id
_entity.type
_entity.pdbx_description
1 polymer ?
#
loop_
_entity_poly.entity_id
_entity_poly.type
_entity_poly.pdbx_seq_one_letter_code
_entity_poly.pdbx_strand_id
1 'polypeptide(L)'
;MTFFWKIPPWERHEDCTYLAVTLMDQGDGQFRFSAEGVRGDDAIEALADLLMTPGSLLGLVPSLPTLIGVVVRRGIDSTWLAKPPVQVARDDRDRWQIAVADATDVTVFSPTEISGLVSRLQSQYGSAG
;
A
#
# COMPACT_ATOMS: atom_id res chain seq x y z
N MET A 1 0.32 -13.74 -9.54
CA MET A 1 1.30 -12.73 -9.97
C MET A 1 2.68 -13.15 -9.49
N THR A 2 3.59 -13.38 -10.43
CA THR A 2 4.97 -13.80 -10.17
C THR A 2 5.86 -12.63 -10.60
N PHE A 3 6.65 -12.08 -9.69
CA PHE A 3 7.57 -10.98 -9.98
C PHE A 3 8.99 -11.44 -9.66
N PHE A 4 9.94 -11.11 -10.52
CA PHE A 4 11.37 -11.33 -10.29
C PHE A 4 12.12 -10.12 -10.84
N TRP A 5 12.32 -9.13 -9.97
CA TRP A 5 13.05 -7.92 -10.30
C TRP A 5 14.55 -8.15 -10.15
N LYS A 6 15.29 -7.73 -11.19
CA LYS A 6 16.76 -7.75 -11.19
C LYS A 6 17.33 -6.75 -10.18
N ILE A 7 16.69 -5.58 -10.07
CA ILE A 7 16.90 -4.58 -9.02
C ILE A 7 15.53 -4.28 -8.44
N PRO A 8 15.23 -4.71 -7.21
CA PRO A 8 13.93 -4.45 -6.60
C PRO A 8 13.64 -2.96 -6.41
N PRO A 9 12.37 -2.53 -6.47
CA PRO A 9 11.99 -1.11 -6.36
C PRO A 9 12.61 -0.35 -5.18
N TRP A 10 12.70 -0.99 -4.00
CA TRP A 10 13.26 -0.39 -2.78
C TRP A 10 14.76 -0.15 -2.80
N GLU A 11 15.49 -0.83 -3.69
CA GLU A 11 16.94 -0.64 -3.91
C GLU A 11 17.24 0.36 -5.03
N ARG A 12 16.21 0.79 -5.77
CA ARG A 12 16.37 1.75 -6.86
C ARG A 12 16.63 3.15 -6.29
N HIS A 13 17.61 3.82 -6.86
CA HIS A 13 17.94 5.22 -6.59
C HIS A 13 17.27 6.11 -7.65
N GLU A 14 15.93 6.10 -7.65
CA GLU A 14 15.09 6.84 -8.60
C GLU A 14 14.00 7.62 -7.86
N ASP A 15 13.42 8.60 -8.55
CA ASP A 15 12.33 9.40 -8.02
C ASP A 15 11.07 8.54 -7.79
N CYS A 16 10.29 8.91 -6.77
CA CYS A 16 8.99 8.27 -6.53
C CYS A 16 8.01 8.63 -7.66
N THR A 17 7.43 7.62 -8.29
CA THR A 17 6.50 7.75 -9.42
C THR A 17 5.06 7.45 -9.02
N TYR A 18 4.84 6.90 -7.83
CA TYR A 18 3.53 6.52 -7.28
C TYR A 18 3.33 7.12 -5.90
N LEU A 19 2.07 7.26 -5.52
CA LEU A 19 1.64 7.63 -4.18
C LEU A 19 0.91 6.45 -3.57
N ALA A 20 1.33 6.04 -2.38
CA ALA A 20 0.66 5.00 -1.60
C ALA A 20 -0.04 5.63 -0.39
N VAL A 21 -1.31 5.29 -0.20
CA VAL A 21 -2.12 5.67 0.97
C VAL A 21 -2.42 4.42 1.76
N THR A 22 -1.84 4.32 2.95
CA THR A 22 -2.13 3.24 3.90
C THR A 22 -3.32 3.62 4.75
N LEU A 23 -4.31 2.75 4.82
CA LEU A 23 -5.53 2.95 5.60
C LEU A 23 -5.53 2.03 6.82
N MET A 24 -5.72 2.59 8.01
CA MET A 24 -5.76 1.83 9.25
C MET A 24 -7.02 2.14 10.06
N ASP A 25 -7.59 1.09 10.66
CA ASP A 25 -8.68 1.17 11.63
C ASP A 25 -8.21 1.89 12.90
N GLN A 26 -9.00 2.85 13.38
CA GLN A 26 -8.79 3.55 14.65
C GLN A 26 -9.80 3.14 15.74
N GLY A 27 -10.74 2.24 15.44
CA GLY A 27 -11.89 1.94 16.29
C GLY A 27 -13.08 2.86 16.01
N ASP A 28 -14.24 2.51 16.56
CA ASP A 28 -15.50 3.28 16.46
C ASP A 28 -15.92 3.62 15.02
N GLY A 29 -15.57 2.75 14.05
CA GLY A 29 -15.85 2.96 12.63
C GLY A 29 -15.01 4.07 11.99
N GLN A 30 -14.02 4.60 12.69
CA GLN A 30 -13.08 5.59 12.19
C GLN A 30 -11.86 4.93 11.55
N PHE A 31 -11.23 5.66 10.62
CA PHE A 31 -9.96 5.26 10.04
C PHE A 31 -8.98 6.43 10.08
N ARG A 32 -7.69 6.09 10.11
CA ARG A 32 -6.60 7.01 9.81
C ARG A 32 -5.93 6.60 8.51
N PHE A 33 -5.26 7.56 7.89
CA PHE A 33 -4.40 7.28 6.75
C PHE A 33 -3.01 7.85 6.95
N SER A 34 -2.03 7.25 6.27
CA SER A 34 -0.74 7.86 5.96
C SER A 34 -0.53 7.80 4.46
N ALA A 35 0.11 8.81 3.89
CA ALA A 35 0.38 8.89 2.47
C ALA A 35 1.86 9.19 2.24
N GLU A 36 2.48 8.46 1.32
CA GLU A 36 3.89 8.61 0.98
C GLU A 36 4.15 8.35 -0.50
N GLY A 37 5.27 8.89 -1.00
CA GLY A 37 5.76 8.60 -2.34
C GLY A 37 6.50 7.27 -2.35
N VAL A 38 6.25 6.46 -3.37
CA VAL A 38 6.85 5.15 -3.57
C VAL A 38 7.32 4.97 -5.01
N ARG A 39 8.32 4.10 -5.19
CA ARG A 39 8.96 3.76 -6.47
C ARG A 39 8.29 2.55 -7.09
N GLY A 40 8.18 2.52 -8.41
CA GLY A 40 7.72 1.35 -9.13
C GLY A 40 7.35 1.66 -10.57
N ASP A 41 7.31 0.62 -11.39
CA ASP A 41 6.83 0.71 -12.77
C ASP A 41 5.32 0.45 -12.88
N ASP A 42 4.75 -0.20 -11.87
CA ASP A 42 3.31 -0.46 -11.73
C ASP A 42 2.87 -0.39 -10.25
N ALA A 43 1.57 -0.57 -10.02
CA ALA A 43 1.00 -0.48 -8.67
C ALA A 43 1.49 -1.58 -7.71
N ILE A 44 1.90 -2.74 -8.23
CA ILE A 44 2.42 -3.86 -7.43
C ILE A 44 3.86 -3.57 -7.03
N GLU A 45 4.68 -3.05 -7.94
CA GLU A 45 6.03 -2.59 -7.64
C GLU A 45 6.02 -1.45 -6.63
N ALA A 46 5.13 -0.48 -6.81
CA ALA A 46 4.89 0.60 -5.88
C ALA A 46 4.49 0.09 -4.48
N LEU A 47 3.60 -0.91 -4.42
CA LEU A 47 3.27 -1.55 -3.15
C LEU A 47 4.48 -2.32 -2.59
N ALA A 48 5.25 -3.02 -3.42
CA ALA A 48 6.42 -3.77 -2.97
C ALA A 48 7.50 -2.84 -2.41
N ASP A 49 7.69 -1.66 -3.01
CA ASP A 49 8.54 -0.60 -2.48
C ASP A 49 8.11 -0.17 -1.08
N LEU A 50 6.81 0.13 -0.90
CA LEU A 50 6.25 0.47 0.41
C LEU A 50 6.51 -0.63 1.45
N LEU A 51 6.31 -1.89 1.07
CA LEU A 51 6.42 -3.03 1.98
C LEU A 51 7.86 -3.36 2.36
N MET A 52 8.81 -3.19 1.43
CA MET A 52 10.19 -3.60 1.64
C MET A 52 11.14 -2.46 1.97
N THR A 53 10.65 -1.21 1.93
CA THR A 53 11.44 -0.05 2.36
C THR A 53 11.80 -0.19 3.86
N PRO A 54 13.08 0.02 4.22
CA PRO A 54 13.52 -0.05 5.61
C PRO A 54 12.68 0.85 6.53
N GLY A 55 12.23 0.29 7.66
CA GLY A 55 11.34 0.99 8.60
C GLY A 55 9.84 0.90 8.30
N SER A 56 9.45 0.25 7.20
CA SER A 56 8.04 -0.01 6.90
C SER A 56 7.41 -0.99 7.89
N LEU A 57 6.41 -0.52 8.63
CA LEU A 57 5.65 -1.37 9.56
C LEU A 57 4.82 -2.43 8.83
N LEU A 58 4.46 -2.18 7.56
CA LEU A 58 3.69 -3.11 6.73
C LEU A 58 4.52 -4.32 6.27
N GLY A 59 5.84 -4.14 6.09
CA GLY A 59 6.76 -5.24 5.76
C GLY A 59 7.11 -6.14 6.94
N LEU A 60 6.97 -5.62 8.16
CA LEU A 60 7.40 -6.27 9.40
C LEU A 60 6.31 -7.10 10.07
N VAL A 61 5.04 -6.94 9.68
CA VAL A 61 3.91 -7.61 10.35
C VAL A 61 3.01 -8.30 9.32
N PRO A 62 3.02 -9.65 9.26
CA PRO A 62 2.18 -10.43 8.32
C PRO A 62 0.66 -10.19 8.46
N SER A 63 0.24 -9.59 9.57
CA SER A 63 -1.15 -9.27 9.88
C SER A 63 -1.20 -8.10 10.85
N LEU A 64 -1.05 -6.87 10.36
CA LEU A 64 -1.48 -5.70 11.14
C LEU A 64 -3.00 -5.79 11.30
N PRO A 65 -3.52 -6.09 12.51
CA PRO A 65 -4.96 -6.35 12.70
C PRO A 65 -5.81 -5.10 12.43
N THR A 66 -5.17 -3.93 12.38
CA THR A 66 -5.79 -2.65 12.06
C THR A 66 -5.65 -2.26 10.59
N LEU A 67 -4.99 -3.04 9.73
CA LEU A 67 -4.85 -2.69 8.32
C LEU A 67 -6.18 -2.85 7.58
N ILE A 68 -6.66 -1.76 7.01
CA ILE A 68 -7.86 -1.74 6.16
C ILE A 68 -7.49 -2.05 4.70
N GLY A 69 -6.38 -1.49 4.24
CA GLY A 69 -5.85 -1.70 2.88
C GLY A 69 -4.86 -0.61 2.48
N VAL A 70 -4.36 -0.70 1.26
CA VAL A 70 -3.46 0.30 0.67
C VAL A 70 -4.01 0.74 -0.69
N VAL A 71 -4.11 2.04 -0.91
CA VAL A 71 -4.47 2.62 -2.21
C VAL A 71 -3.19 3.11 -2.87
N VAL A 72 -2.90 2.62 -4.06
CA VAL A 72 -1.75 3.05 -4.86
C VAL A 72 -2.26 3.82 -6.06
N ARG A 73 -1.75 5.04 -6.25
CA ARG A 73 -2.06 5.91 -7.38
C ARG A 73 -0.80 6.24 -8.17
N ARG A 74 -0.90 6.26 -9.49
CA ARG A 74 0.17 6.79 -10.34
C ARG A 74 0.31 8.31 -10.19
N GLY A 75 1.54 8.78 -10.00
CA GLY A 75 1.89 10.19 -9.90
C GLY A 75 1.83 10.75 -8.48
N ILE A 76 2.78 11.64 -8.18
CA ILE A 76 2.86 12.37 -6.91
C ILE A 76 1.97 13.61 -6.96
N ASP A 77 1.13 13.78 -5.94
CA ASP A 77 0.21 14.90 -5.82
C ASP A 77 0.12 15.36 -4.36
N SER A 78 0.39 16.65 -4.10
CA SER A 78 0.40 17.20 -2.75
C SER A 78 -0.97 17.22 -2.08
N THR A 79 -2.04 17.34 -2.85
CA THR A 79 -3.41 17.29 -2.34
C THR A 79 -3.72 15.88 -1.86
N TRP A 80 -3.30 14.86 -2.61
CA TRP A 80 -3.42 13.47 -2.20
C TRP A 80 -2.60 13.12 -0.97
N LEU A 81 -1.40 13.70 -0.82
CA LEU A 81 -0.59 13.52 0.39
C LEU A 81 -1.29 14.10 1.62
N ALA A 82 -1.93 15.26 1.49
CA ALA A 82 -2.58 15.95 2.60
C ALA A 82 -3.98 15.40 2.92
N LYS A 83 -4.76 15.07 1.89
CA LYS A 83 -6.16 14.67 1.99
C LYS A 83 -6.56 13.82 0.78
N PRO A 84 -6.22 12.53 0.77
CA PRO A 84 -6.57 11.65 -0.33
C PRO A 84 -8.09 11.49 -0.39
N PRO A 85 -8.70 11.46 -1.60
CA PRO A 85 -10.14 11.38 -1.80
C PRO A 85 -10.68 9.96 -1.56
N VAL A 86 -10.29 9.36 -0.44
CA VAL A 86 -10.63 7.99 -0.05
C VAL A 86 -11.82 8.01 0.89
N GLN A 87 -12.80 7.17 0.60
CA GLN A 87 -13.94 6.88 1.42
C GLN A 87 -13.83 5.45 1.91
N VAL A 88 -13.99 5.26 3.22
CA VAL A 88 -13.93 3.95 3.84
C VAL A 88 -15.24 3.73 4.58
N ALA A 89 -15.88 2.59 4.34
CA ALA A 89 -17.13 2.20 4.97
C ALA A 89 -17.10 0.71 5.32
N ARG A 90 -17.99 0.26 6.21
CA ARG A 90 -18.22 -1.17 6.43
C ARG A 90 -19.44 -1.64 5.65
N ASP A 91 -19.35 -2.85 5.10
CA ASP A 91 -20.46 -3.53 4.44
C ASP A 91 -21.38 -4.25 5.43
N ASP A 92 -22.46 -4.83 4.93
CA ASP A 92 -23.44 -5.58 5.75
C ASP A 92 -22.84 -6.82 6.46
N ARG A 93 -21.59 -7.19 6.12
CA ARG A 93 -20.82 -8.29 6.71
C ARG A 93 -19.67 -7.79 7.58
N ASP A 94 -19.71 -6.52 7.98
CA ASP A 94 -18.71 -5.85 8.80
C ASP A 94 -17.30 -5.80 8.16
N ARG A 95 -17.22 -5.91 6.82
CA ARG A 95 -15.96 -5.83 6.09
C ARG A 95 -15.73 -4.41 5.60
N TRP A 96 -14.48 -3.97 5.70
CA TRP A 96 -14.08 -2.70 5.15
C TRP A 96 -14.19 -2.67 3.62
N GLN A 97 -14.81 -1.63 3.10
CA GLN A 97 -14.86 -1.26 1.69
C GLN A 97 -14.14 0.07 1.50
N ILE A 98 -13.29 0.12 0.48
CA ILE A 98 -12.52 1.31 0.12
C ILE A 98 -13.02 1.78 -1.24
N ALA A 99 -13.48 3.02 -1.29
CA ALA A 99 -13.83 3.72 -2.51
C ALA A 99 -12.94 4.95 -2.67
N VAL A 100 -12.63 5.32 -3.90
CA VAL A 100 -11.78 6.46 -4.21
C VAL A 100 -12.52 7.34 -5.22
N ALA A 101 -12.81 8.58 -4.84
CA ALA A 101 -13.59 9.48 -5.68
C ALA A 101 -12.73 10.04 -6.83
N ASP A 102 -13.33 10.10 -8.03
CA ASP A 102 -12.77 10.74 -9.24
C ASP A 102 -11.31 10.35 -9.56
N ALA A 103 -10.96 9.08 -9.36
CA ALA A 103 -9.60 8.62 -9.47
C ALA A 103 -9.37 7.75 -10.71
N THR A 104 -8.49 8.20 -11.61
CA THR A 104 -7.86 7.38 -12.65
C THR A 104 -6.54 6.82 -12.14
N ASP A 105 -6.11 5.68 -12.69
CA ASP A 105 -4.81 5.06 -12.38
C ASP A 105 -4.60 4.72 -10.90
N VAL A 106 -5.68 4.27 -10.26
CA VAL A 106 -5.70 3.82 -8.86
C VAL A 106 -5.90 2.32 -8.78
N THR A 107 -5.10 1.68 -7.93
CA THR A 107 -5.27 0.28 -7.54
C THR A 107 -5.45 0.21 -6.02
N VAL A 108 -6.45 -0.54 -5.57
CA VAL A 108 -6.69 -0.78 -4.15
C VAL A 108 -6.27 -2.20 -3.83
N PHE A 109 -5.46 -2.35 -2.80
CA PHE A 109 -5.00 -3.64 -2.29
C PHE A 109 -5.64 -3.93 -0.94
N SER A 110 -6.29 -5.09 -0.87
CA SER A 110 -6.85 -5.62 0.37
C SER A 110 -5.75 -6.14 1.30
N PRO A 111 -6.05 -6.28 2.61
CA PRO A 111 -5.09 -6.86 3.56
C PRO A 111 -4.62 -8.26 3.15
N THR A 112 -5.51 -9.08 2.58
CA THR A 112 -5.15 -10.43 2.10
C THR A 112 -4.18 -10.40 0.92
N GLU A 113 -4.36 -9.47 -0.03
CA GLU A 113 -3.43 -9.30 -1.15
C GLU A 113 -2.07 -8.82 -0.67
N ILE A 114 -2.06 -7.88 0.29
CA ILE A 114 -0.85 -7.35 0.91
C ILE A 114 -0.10 -8.46 1.65
N SER A 115 -0.76 -9.20 2.55
CA SER A 115 -0.14 -10.33 3.25
C SER A 115 0.40 -11.39 2.28
N GLY A 116 -0.36 -11.70 1.23
CA GLY A 116 0.09 -12.62 0.18
C GLY A 116 1.28 -12.10 -0.61
N LEU A 117 1.40 -10.78 -0.81
CA LEU A 117 2.54 -10.14 -1.45
C LEU A 117 3.76 -10.12 -0.52
N VAL A 118 3.60 -9.72 0.74
CA VAL A 118 4.66 -9.74 1.77
C VAL A 118 5.29 -11.12 1.87
N SER A 119 4.50 -12.19 2.02
CA SER A 119 5.02 -13.57 2.11
C SER A 119 5.84 -13.97 0.88
N ARG A 120 5.43 -13.52 -0.32
CA ARG A 120 6.17 -13.79 -1.56
C ARG A 120 7.47 -12.99 -1.64
N LEU A 121 7.43 -11.70 -1.29
CA LEU A 121 8.59 -10.82 -1.24
C LEU A 121 9.63 -11.37 -0.26
N GLN A 122 9.21 -11.74 0.96
CA GLN A 122 10.08 -12.30 1.99
C GLN A 122 10.68 -13.65 1.59
N SER A 123 9.89 -14.51 0.95
CA SER A 123 10.40 -15.80 0.46
C SER A 123 11.47 -15.63 -0.63
N GLN A 124 11.45 -14.53 -1.37
CA GLN A 124 12.30 -14.34 -2.55
C GLN A 124 13.52 -13.45 -2.27
N TYR A 125 13.34 -12.42 -1.45
CA TYR A 125 14.34 -11.38 -1.18
C TYR A 125 14.77 -11.33 0.30
N GLY A 126 14.15 -12.13 1.18
CA GLY A 126 14.34 -12.04 2.62
C GLY A 126 13.48 -10.96 3.28
N SER A 127 13.52 -10.89 4.61
CA SER A 127 12.84 -9.83 5.36
C SER A 127 13.55 -8.48 5.13
N ALA A 128 12.79 -7.39 5.02
CA ALA A 128 13.37 -6.05 5.11
C ALA A 128 14.08 -5.92 6.48
N GLY A 129 15.39 -5.66 6.45
CA GLY A 129 16.25 -5.53 7.63
C GLY A 129 16.17 -4.17 8.27
#